data_AF-A0A9P1KGV6-F1
#
_entry.id   AF-A0A9P1KGV6-F1
#
_cell.length_a   1.000
_cell.length_b   1.000
_cell.length_c   1.000
_cell.angle_alpha   90.00
_cell.angle_beta   90.00
_cell.angle_gamma   90.00
#
_symmetry.space_group_name_H-M   'P 1'
#
loop_
_entity.id
_entity.type
_entity.pdbx_description
1 polymer ?
#
loop_
_entity_poly.entity_id
_entity_poly.type
_entity_poly.pdbx_seq_one_letter_code
_entity_poly.pdbx_strand_id
1 'polypeptide(L)'
;MVFLVISSSPLYVLSVLSCAIGPNQHIMLVVDQAGWHISKNLKVPEGLHLMFLPSHSPELQPAERLWPLVDEPIANRSFENLDQLEELLCARCRSLWKQRELIRGLTSFHWWPQTETLL
;
A
#
# COMPACT_ATOMS: atom_id res chain seq x y z
N MET A 1 -4.12 0.81 -9.90
CA MET A 1 -4.38 0.12 -8.62
C MET A 1 -3.23 0.47 -7.69
N VAL A 2 -3.48 1.26 -6.64
CA VAL A 2 -2.45 1.69 -5.68
C VAL A 2 -2.26 0.55 -4.68
N PHE A 3 -1.07 -0.04 -4.64
CA PHE A 3 -0.74 -1.02 -3.62
C PHE A 3 -0.07 -0.32 -2.44
N LEU A 4 -0.70 -0.48 -1.28
CA LEU A 4 -0.14 -0.19 0.03
C LEU A 4 0.88 -1.27 0.37
N VAL A 5 2.16 -0.92 0.53
CA VAL A 5 3.21 -1.85 0.96
C VAL A 5 3.54 -1.58 2.43
N ILE A 6 2.87 -2.30 3.34
CA ILE A 6 3.26 -2.37 4.75
C ILE A 6 3.92 -3.74 4.95
N SER A 7 5.24 -3.81 4.75
CA SER A 7 5.99 -4.98 5.17
C SER A 7 7.36 -4.55 5.61
N SER A 8 7.79 -5.07 6.76
CA SER A 8 9.16 -5.01 7.27
C SER A 8 10.17 -5.74 6.37
N SER A 9 9.72 -6.34 5.26
CA SER A 9 10.55 -6.94 4.22
C SER A 9 10.08 -6.54 2.80
N PRO A 10 10.74 -5.58 2.12
CA PRO A 10 10.39 -5.17 0.75
C PRO A 10 10.30 -6.31 -0.25
N LEU A 11 11.17 -7.31 -0.08
CA LEU A 11 11.32 -8.41 -1.03
C LEU A 11 10.06 -9.27 -1.15
N TYR A 12 9.31 -9.42 -0.06
CA TYR A 12 8.09 -10.23 -0.06
C TYR A 12 6.95 -9.54 -0.80
N VAL A 13 6.81 -8.23 -0.64
CA VAL A 13 5.70 -7.52 -1.29
C VAL A 13 5.95 -7.34 -2.77
N LEU A 14 7.19 -7.01 -3.18
CA LEU A 14 7.52 -6.93 -4.60
C LEU A 14 7.41 -8.29 -5.30
N SER A 15 7.72 -9.40 -4.63
CA SER A 15 7.56 -10.73 -5.20
C SER A 15 6.09 -11.12 -5.38
N VAL A 16 5.23 -10.85 -4.39
CA VAL A 16 3.78 -11.08 -4.49
C VAL A 16 3.18 -10.25 -5.63
N LEU A 17 3.57 -8.98 -5.75
CA LEU A 17 3.12 -8.13 -6.86
C LEU A 17 3.62 -8.64 -8.21
N SER A 18 4.87 -9.11 -8.28
CA SER A 18 5.43 -9.69 -9.51
C SER A 18 4.62 -10.90 -9.99
N CYS A 19 4.15 -11.76 -9.09
CA CYS A 19 3.30 -12.90 -9.45
C CYS A 19 1.95 -12.49 -10.06
N ALA A 20 1.51 -11.26 -9.83
CA ALA A 20 0.26 -10.72 -10.37
C ALA A 20 0.45 -10.02 -11.74
N ILE A 21 1.69 -9.87 -12.23
CA ILE A 21 1.99 -9.20 -13.50
C ILE A 21 1.83 -10.19 -14.66
N GLY A 22 0.87 -9.94 -15.55
CA GLY A 22 0.75 -10.68 -16.81
C GLY A 22 1.87 -10.34 -17.81
N PRO A 23 2.10 -11.17 -18.85
CA PRO A 23 3.26 -11.07 -19.76
C PRO A 23 3.42 -9.75 -20.53
N ASN A 24 2.38 -8.92 -20.62
CA ASN A 24 2.41 -7.58 -21.23
C ASN A 24 1.82 -6.51 -20.31
N GLN A 25 1.82 -6.74 -19.00
CA GLN A 25 1.30 -5.79 -18.03
C GLN A 25 2.46 -5.05 -17.35
N HIS A 26 2.22 -3.78 -17.08
CA HIS A 26 3.11 -2.98 -16.26
C HIS A 26 2.36 -2.49 -15.02
N ILE A 27 2.99 -2.62 -13.86
CA ILE A 27 2.50 -2.06 -12.59
C ILE A 27 3.39 -0.88 -12.23
N MET A 28 2.79 0.30 -12.11
CA MET A 28 3.43 1.44 -11.48
C MET A 28 3.07 1.44 -9.99
N LEU A 29 4.09 1.28 -9.15
CA LEU A 29 3.98 1.30 -7.70
C LEU A 29 4.48 2.65 -7.19
N VAL A 30 3.56 3.44 -6.64
CA VAL A 30 3.89 4.74 -6.03
C VAL A 30 4.35 4.50 -4.59
N VAL A 31 5.54 4.98 -4.25
CA VAL A 31 6.19 4.75 -2.95
C VAL A 31 6.76 6.04 -2.38
N ASP A 32 6.91 6.10 -1.06
CA ASP A 32 7.71 7.14 -0.41
C ASP A 32 9.22 6.88 -0.60
N GLN A 33 10.04 7.78 -0.06
CA GLN A 33 11.50 7.70 -0.16
C GLN A 33 12.15 7.07 1.08
N ALA A 34 11.46 6.15 1.78
CA ALA A 34 12.10 5.41 2.86
C ALA A 34 13.36 4.68 2.36
N GLY A 35 14.40 4.60 3.20
CA GLY A 35 15.75 4.18 2.78
C GLY A 35 15.82 2.84 2.04
N TRP A 36 14.87 1.95 2.29
CA TRP A 36 14.77 0.64 1.65
C TRP A 36 14.10 0.68 0.27
N HIS A 37 13.27 1.67 -0.04
CA HIS A 37 12.72 1.91 -1.39
C HIS A 37 13.74 2.53 -2.34
N ILE A 38 14.68 3.33 -1.83
CA ILE A 38 15.75 3.97 -2.63
C ILE A 38 17.08 3.22 -2.61
N SER A 39 17.12 2.04 -1.98
CA SER A 39 18.33 1.24 -1.86
C SER A 39 18.81 0.74 -3.22
N LYS A 40 20.10 0.88 -3.50
CA LYS A 40 20.74 0.30 -4.71
C LYS A 40 20.70 -1.23 -4.73
N ASN A 41 20.47 -1.85 -3.58
CA ASN A 41 20.35 -3.31 -3.46
C ASN A 41 18.91 -3.80 -3.69
N LEU A 42 17.93 -2.89 -3.88
CA LEU A 42 16.56 -3.26 -4.17
C LEU A 42 16.47 -3.85 -5.58
N LYS A 43 15.96 -5.08 -5.67
CA LYS A 43 15.67 -5.74 -6.95
C LYS A 43 14.21 -5.54 -7.30
N VAL A 44 13.95 -4.77 -8.35
CA VAL A 44 12.61 -4.54 -8.88
C VAL A 44 12.32 -5.57 -9.98
N PRO A 45 11.26 -6.38 -9.88
CA PRO A 45 10.90 -7.36 -10.91
C PRO A 45 10.54 -6.71 -12.24
N GLU A 46 10.70 -7.46 -13.34
CA GLU A 46 10.28 -7.01 -14.66
C GLU A 46 8.77 -6.70 -14.69
N GLY A 47 8.39 -5.63 -15.39
CA GLY A 47 7.01 -5.16 -15.43
C GLY A 47 6.60 -4.29 -14.24
N LEU A 48 7.34 -4.30 -13.13
CA LEU A 48 7.09 -3.40 -11.99
C LEU A 48 7.98 -2.16 -12.07
N HIS A 49 7.39 -0.99 -11.88
CA HIS A 49 8.07 0.31 -11.94
C HIS A 49 7.79 1.08 -10.66
N LEU A 50 8.83 1.64 -10.04
CA LEU A 50 8.68 2.48 -8.85
C LEU A 50 8.53 3.95 -9.26
N MET A 51 7.52 4.63 -8.70
CA MET A 51 7.35 6.08 -8.79
C MET A 51 7.49 6.67 -7.39
N PHE A 52 8.51 7.51 -7.19
CA PHE A 52 8.77 8.10 -5.89
C PHE A 52 7.97 9.37 -5.68
N LEU A 53 7.29 9.46 -4.54
CA LEU A 53 6.69 10.70 -4.07
C LEU A 53 7.78 11.70 -3.65
N PRO A 54 7.49 13.02 -3.69
CA PRO A 54 8.36 14.02 -3.07
C PRO A 54 8.65 13.67 -1.60
N SER A 55 9.84 14.04 -1.13
CA SER A 55 10.25 13.69 0.23
C SER A 55 9.33 14.36 1.25
N HIS A 56 9.06 13.64 2.35
CA HIS A 56 8.25 14.14 3.46
C HIS A 56 6.86 14.67 3.07
N SER A 57 6.22 14.06 2.05
CA SER A 57 4.89 14.45 1.56
C SER A 57 3.83 13.37 1.84
N PRO A 58 3.52 13.06 3.11
CA PRO A 58 2.56 12.02 3.48
C PRO A 58 1.13 12.30 2.98
N GLU A 59 0.77 13.57 2.79
CA GLU A 59 -0.53 13.99 2.25
C GLU A 59 -0.80 13.49 0.81
N LEU A 60 0.26 13.14 0.08
CA LEU A 60 0.17 12.60 -1.27
C LEU A 60 0.05 11.08 -1.30
N GLN A 61 0.25 10.41 -0.17
CA GLN A 61 0.28 8.95 -0.06
C GLN A 61 -1.09 8.44 0.41
N PRO A 62 -1.89 7.76 -0.45
CA PRO A 62 -3.23 7.30 -0.07
C PRO A 62 -3.22 6.34 1.13
N ALA A 63 -2.12 5.62 1.33
CA ALA A 63 -1.88 4.76 2.48
C ALA A 63 -2.12 5.47 3.82
N GLU A 64 -1.68 6.73 3.94
CA GLU A 64 -1.77 7.49 5.19
C GLU A 64 -3.23 7.71 5.61
N ARG A 65 -4.16 7.71 4.66
CA ARG A 65 -5.60 7.87 4.93
C ARG A 65 -6.24 6.60 5.51
N LEU A 66 -5.54 5.46 5.43
CA LEU A 66 -6.04 4.18 5.91
C LEU A 66 -5.64 3.88 7.36
N TRP A 67 -4.56 4.49 7.88
CA TRP A 67 -4.08 4.22 9.24
C TRP A 67 -5.15 4.36 10.32
N PRO A 68 -5.95 5.45 10.37
CA PRO A 68 -6.99 5.55 11.40
C PRO A 68 -8.01 4.41 11.36
N LEU A 69 -8.30 3.86 10.17
CA LEU A 69 -9.22 2.75 10.02
C LEU A 69 -8.61 1.42 10.45
N VAL A 70 -7.32 1.21 10.21
CA VAL A 70 -6.59 -0.01 10.57
C VAL A 70 -6.28 -0.02 12.07
N ASP A 71 -5.97 1.15 12.65
CA ASP A 71 -5.53 1.30 14.03
C ASP A 71 -6.69 1.41 15.04
N GLU A 72 -7.88 1.83 14.60
CA GLU A 72 -9.09 1.89 15.43
C GLU A 72 -9.27 0.69 16.37
N PRO A 73 -9.22 -0.58 15.92
CA PRO A 73 -9.43 -1.74 16.79
C PRO A 73 -8.33 -1.98 17.83
N ILE A 74 -7.15 -1.38 17.67
CA ILE A 74 -5.99 -1.56 18.56
C ILE A 74 -5.72 -0.34 19.44
N ALA A 75 -6.35 0.79 19.15
CA ALA A 75 -6.18 2.03 19.90
C ALA A 75 -6.48 1.81 21.39
N ASN A 76 -5.53 2.20 22.24
CA ASN A 76 -5.62 2.10 23.71
C ASN A 76 -5.84 0.68 24.25
N ARG A 77 -5.34 -0.35 23.54
CA ARG A 77 -5.42 -1.75 23.96
C ARG A 77 -4.04 -2.38 24.06
N SER A 78 -3.88 -3.27 25.04
CA SER A 78 -2.73 -4.16 25.16
C SER A 78 -3.07 -5.55 24.66
N PHE A 79 -2.06 -6.26 24.15
CA PHE A 79 -2.17 -7.64 23.65
C PHE A 79 -1.12 -8.50 24.35
N GLU A 80 -1.43 -9.78 24.55
CA GLU A 80 -0.51 -10.69 25.27
C GLU A 80 0.70 -11.08 24.41
N ASN A 81 0.53 -11.12 23.10
CA ASN A 81 1.56 -11.46 22.13
C ASN A 81 1.28 -10.83 20.76
N LEU A 82 2.24 -10.94 19.85
CA LEU A 82 2.13 -10.41 18.49
C LEU A 82 1.06 -11.13 17.67
N ASP A 83 0.84 -12.43 17.88
CA ASP A 83 -0.13 -13.21 17.12
C ASP A 83 -1.56 -12.67 17.32
N GLN A 84 -1.93 -12.31 18.56
CA GLN A 84 -3.22 -11.70 18.87
C GLN A 84 -3.41 -10.34 18.17
N LEU A 85 -2.36 -9.52 18.13
CA LEU A 85 -2.38 -8.24 17.43
C LEU A 85 -2.53 -8.44 15.92
N GLU A 86 -1.74 -9.36 15.35
CA GLU A 86 -1.75 -9.67 13.93
C GLU A 86 -3.10 -10.24 13.48
N GLU A 87 -3.68 -11.17 14.24
CA GLU A 87 -4.99 -11.75 13.92
C GLU A 87 -6.08 -10.68 13.85
N LEU A 88 -6.09 -9.76 14.83
CA LEU A 88 -7.04 -8.66 14.90
C LEU A 88 -6.87 -7.69 13.73
N LEU A 89 -5.65 -7.26 13.44
CA LEU A 89 -5.36 -6.37 12.31
C LEU A 89 -5.67 -7.04 10.96
N CYS A 90 -5.32 -8.31 10.80
CA CYS A 90 -5.67 -9.08 9.61
C CYS A 90 -7.18 -9.18 9.41
N ALA A 91 -7.94 -9.45 10.48
CA ALA A 91 -9.40 -9.47 10.42
C ALA A 91 -9.97 -8.09 10.04
N ARG A 92 -9.42 -7.01 10.60
CA ARG A 92 -9.80 -5.64 10.24
C ARG A 92 -9.53 -5.34 8.77
N CYS A 93 -8.33 -5.64 8.27
CA CYS A 93 -7.96 -5.45 6.87
C CYS A 93 -8.89 -6.24 5.93
N ARG A 94 -9.22 -7.50 6.26
CA ARG A 94 -10.20 -8.30 5.49
C ARG A 94 -11.60 -7.69 5.49
N SER A 95 -12.01 -7.04 6.58
CA SER A 95 -13.28 -6.32 6.65
C SER A 95 -13.26 -5.07 5.77
N LEU A 96 -12.21 -4.25 5.89
CA LEU A 96 -12.01 -3.04 5.08
C LEU A 96 -11.92 -3.34 3.58
N TRP A 97 -11.30 -4.46 3.20
CA TRP A 97 -11.24 -4.93 1.81
C TRP A 97 -12.62 -5.10 1.17
N LYS A 98 -13.63 -5.45 1.96
CA LYS A 98 -15.02 -5.59 1.48
C LYS A 98 -15.72 -4.23 1.33
N GLN A 99 -15.20 -3.15 1.92
CA GLN A 99 -15.79 -1.82 1.94
C GLN A 99 -15.22 -0.91 0.83
N ARG A 100 -15.37 -1.34 -0.42
CA ARG A 100 -14.73 -0.70 -1.59
C ARG A 100 -15.03 0.79 -1.71
N GLU A 101 -16.29 1.20 -1.47
CA GLU A 101 -16.70 2.61 -1.58
C GLU A 101 -16.05 3.50 -0.52
N LEU A 102 -15.90 3.00 0.71
CA LEU A 102 -15.19 3.70 1.77
C LEU A 102 -13.72 3.91 1.41
N ILE A 103 -13.05 2.83 0.99
CA ILE A 103 -11.64 2.87 0.60
C ILE A 103 -11.45 3.82 -0.58
N ARG A 104 -12.30 3.73 -1.61
CA ARG A 104 -12.27 4.64 -2.76
C ARG A 104 -12.47 6.09 -2.33
N GLY A 105 -13.45 6.38 -1.48
CA GLY A 105 -13.73 7.73 -1.00
C GLY A 105 -12.56 8.35 -0.21
N LEU A 106 -11.75 7.54 0.47
CA LEU A 106 -10.59 8.01 1.22
C LEU A 106 -9.31 8.16 0.39
N THR A 107 -9.15 7.34 -0.65
CA THR A 107 -7.88 7.20 -1.39
C THR A 107 -7.92 7.77 -2.80
N SER A 108 -9.11 7.99 -3.37
CA SER A 108 -9.29 8.57 -4.70
C SER A 108 -9.23 10.09 -4.62
N PHE A 109 -8.02 10.64 -4.61
CA PHE A 109 -7.83 12.09 -4.61
C PHE A 109 -8.43 12.72 -5.88
N HIS A 110 -9.16 13.82 -5.71
CA HIS A 110 -9.87 14.49 -6.81
C HIS A 110 -8.94 15.02 -7.91
N TRP A 111 -7.68 15.31 -7.57
CA TRP A 111 -6.65 15.77 -8.49
C TRP A 111 -5.85 14.62 -9.14
N TRP A 112 -6.09 13.36 -8.74
CA TRP A 112 -5.43 12.22 -9.36
C TRP A 112 -5.93 12.06 -10.81
N PRO A 113 -5.04 11.81 -11.79
CA PRO A 113 -5.46 11.65 -13.17
C PRO A 113 -6.55 10.57 -13.30
N GLN A 114 -7.69 10.97 -13.85
CA GLN A 114 -8.78 10.06 -14.15
C GLN A 114 -8.41 9.27 -15.40
N THR A 115 -8.55 7.95 -15.35
CA THR A 115 -8.21 7.05 -16.47
C THR A 115 -9.08 7.24 -17.71
N GLU A 116 -10.13 8.07 -17.63
CA GLU A 116 -10.97 8.44 -18.79
C GLU A 116 -10.24 9.37 -19.77
N THR A 117 -9.13 9.99 -19.39
CA THR A 117 -8.39 10.96 -20.22
C THR A 117 -7.27 10.32 -21.07
N LEU A 118 -7.12 8.98 -21.06
CA LEU A 118 -6.02 8.27 -21.72
C LEU A 118 -6.47 7.16 -22.71
N LEU A 119 -7.71 7.24 -23.20
CA LEU A 119 -8.20 6.51 -24.38
C LEU A 119 -8.67 7.51 -25.43
#